data_AF-A0A960UUI0-F1
#
_entry.id   AF-A0A960UUI0-F1
#
_cell.length_a   1.000
_cell.length_b   1.000
_cell.length_c   1.000
_cell.angle_alpha   90.00
_cell.angle_beta   90.00
_cell.angle_gamma   90.00
#
_symmetry.space_group_name_H-M   'P 1'
#
loop_
_entity.id
_entity.type
_entity.pdbx_description
1 polymer ?
#
loop_
_entity_poly.entity_id
_entity_poly.type
_entity_poly.pdbx_seq_one_letter_code
_entity_poly.pdbx_strand_id
1 'polypeptide(L)'
;AARLDPRDPDVNLSRARILLATDSPVDREKAIEVLMALTASDLDSKTAAQAQNLLGVAYYKNGEYRRAMGAFDAAIQLDPGLRDAYDNQRAAANAYESGLR
;
A
#
# COMPACT_ATOMS: atom_id res chain seq x y z
N ALA A 1 20.35 -16.41 16.26
CA ALA A 1 19.37 -16.07 15.21
C ALA A 1 18.43 -15.00 15.77
N ALA A 2 18.46 -13.78 15.24
CA ALA A 2 17.51 -12.74 15.63
C ALA A 2 16.12 -13.17 15.14
N ARG A 3 15.20 -13.44 16.05
CA ARG A 3 13.78 -13.55 15.71
C ARG A 3 13.35 -12.16 15.26
N LEU A 4 13.19 -11.96 13.95
CA LEU A 4 12.53 -10.77 13.42
C LEU A 4 11.12 -10.75 14.01
N ASP A 5 10.76 -9.67 14.70
CA ASP A 5 9.42 -9.54 15.27
C ASP A 5 8.42 -9.39 14.10
N PRO A 6 7.47 -10.30 13.91
CA PRO A 6 6.46 -10.18 12.86
C PRO A 6 5.51 -9.00 13.07
N ARG A 7 5.61 -8.27 14.19
CA ARG A 7 4.90 -7.00 14.44
C ARG A 7 5.73 -5.77 14.09
N ASP A 8 7.01 -5.93 13.77
CA ASP A 8 7.87 -4.83 13.36
C ASP A 8 7.36 -4.23 12.04
N PRO A 9 7.05 -2.92 12.00
CA PRO A 9 6.61 -2.25 10.79
C PRO A 9 7.58 -2.40 9.62
N ASP A 10 8.89 -2.35 9.86
CA ASP A 10 9.90 -2.44 8.80
C ASP A 10 9.93 -3.83 8.16
N VAL A 11 9.76 -4.87 8.98
CA VAL A 11 9.66 -6.26 8.52
C VAL A 11 8.41 -6.43 7.65
N ASN A 12 7.27 -5.92 8.11
CA ASN A 12 6.00 -6.04 7.38
C ASN A 12 5.98 -5.22 6.08
N LEU A 13 6.55 -4.01 6.08
CA LEU A 13 6.74 -3.21 4.85
C LEU A 13 7.62 -3.94 3.85
N SER A 14 8.75 -4.50 4.31
CA SER A 14 9.66 -5.26 3.45
C SER A 14 8.98 -6.51 2.88
N ARG A 15 8.25 -7.24 3.71
CA ARG A 15 7.45 -8.40 3.30
C ARG A 15 6.41 -8.03 2.25
N ALA A 16 5.66 -6.95 2.48
CA ALA A 16 4.67 -6.49 1.52
C ALA A 16 5.31 -6.10 0.18
N ARG A 17 6.45 -5.41 0.19
CA ARG A 17 7.18 -5.08 -1.06
C ARG A 17 7.62 -6.33 -1.83
N ILE A 18 8.11 -7.35 -1.14
CA ILE A 18 8.50 -8.62 -1.76
C ILE A 18 7.28 -9.29 -2.41
N LEU A 19 6.16 -9.34 -1.69
CA LEU A 19 4.91 -9.90 -2.21
C LEU A 19 4.40 -9.13 -3.43
N LEU A 20 4.51 -7.80 -3.45
CA LEU A 20 4.08 -6.95 -4.57
C LEU A 20 5.01 -6.96 -5.78
N ALA A 21 6.26 -7.42 -5.60
CA ALA A 21 7.22 -7.59 -6.67
C ALA A 21 6.95 -8.85 -7.50
N THR A 22 6.14 -9.79 -7.00
CA THR A 22 5.73 -10.97 -7.77
C THR A 22 4.51 -10.65 -8.64
N ASP A 23 4.30 -11.44 -9.69
CA ASP A 23 3.09 -11.35 -10.52
C ASP A 23 1.95 -12.27 -10.02
N SER A 24 2.05 -12.74 -8.77
CA SER A 24 1.11 -13.69 -8.20
C SER A 24 -0.10 -12.97 -7.59
N PRO A 25 -1.34 -13.28 -8.04
CA PRO A 25 -2.55 -12.75 -7.42
C PRO A 25 -2.65 -13.08 -5.92
N VAL A 26 -2.25 -14.29 -5.54
CA VAL A 26 -2.25 -14.74 -4.14
C VAL A 26 -1.29 -13.90 -3.30
N ASP A 27 -0.15 -13.49 -3.85
CA ASP A 27 0.79 -12.65 -3.11
C ASP A 27 0.29 -11.20 -3.00
N ARG A 28 -0.42 -10.69 -4.01
CA ARG A 28 -1.09 -9.39 -3.92
C ARG A 28 -2.11 -9.36 -2.78
N GLU A 29 -2.94 -10.40 -2.66
CA GLU A 29 -3.91 -10.52 -1.56
C GLU A 29 -3.20 -10.57 -0.19
N LYS A 30 -2.14 -11.38 -0.06
CA LYS A 30 -1.33 -11.42 1.17
C LYS A 30 -0.70 -10.06 1.49
N ALA A 31 -0.26 -9.31 0.49
CA ALA A 31 0.28 -7.98 0.70
C ALA A 31 -0.78 -7.04 1.26
N ILE A 32 -2.01 -7.08 0.71
CA ILE A 32 -3.16 -6.32 1.21
C ILE A 32 -3.43 -6.67 2.67
N GLU A 33 -3.50 -7.95 3.02
CA GLU A 33 -3.75 -8.39 4.40
C GLU A 33 -2.70 -7.86 5.38
N VAL A 34 -1.41 -8.01 5.03
CA VAL A 34 -0.29 -7.54 5.85
C VAL A 34 -0.35 -6.03 6.04
N LEU A 35 -0.59 -5.29 4.96
CA LEU A 35 -0.61 -3.82 5.00
C LEU A 35 -1.84 -3.29 5.73
N MET A 36 -3.01 -3.90 5.56
CA MET A 36 -4.22 -3.54 6.32
C MET A 36 -4.00 -3.71 7.82
N ALA A 37 -3.45 -4.86 8.24
CA ALA A 37 -3.13 -5.11 9.64
C ALA A 37 -2.10 -4.10 10.18
N LEU A 38 -1.08 -3.78 9.38
CA LEU A 38 -0.05 -2.81 9.74
C LEU A 38 -0.64 -1.40 9.92
N THR A 39 -1.44 -0.92 8.97
CA THR A 39 -2.06 0.42 9.03
C THR A 39 -3.07 0.59 10.17
N ALA A 40 -3.57 -0.50 10.75
CA ALA A 40 -4.44 -0.49 11.92
C ALA A 40 -3.67 -0.46 13.26
N SER A 41 -2.33 -0.54 13.21
CA SER A 41 -1.46 -0.49 14.39
C SER A 41 -1.06 0.94 14.72
N ASP A 42 -0.51 1.15 15.92
CA ASP A 42 0.05 2.44 16.31
C ASP A 42 1.41 2.64 15.62
N LEU A 43 1.43 3.55 14.64
CA LEU A 43 2.58 3.84 13.78
C LEU A 43 2.85 5.34 13.81
N ASP A 44 4.12 5.72 13.69
CA ASP A 44 4.43 7.11 13.38
C ASP A 44 3.87 7.49 12.00
N SER A 45 3.61 8.78 11.81
CA SER A 45 2.94 9.28 10.60
C SER A 45 3.68 8.92 9.31
N LYS A 46 5.02 8.86 9.33
CA LYS A 46 5.81 8.57 8.14
C LYS A 46 5.72 7.09 7.76
N THR A 47 5.83 6.20 8.74
CA THR A 47 5.65 4.75 8.54
C THR A 47 4.22 4.44 8.12
N ALA A 48 3.23 5.07 8.75
CA ALA A 48 1.83 4.95 8.37
C ALA A 48 1.58 5.42 6.92
N ALA A 49 2.15 6.57 6.51
CA ALA A 49 2.05 7.07 5.14
C ALA A 49 2.64 6.08 4.12
N GLN A 50 3.82 5.53 4.41
CA GLN A 50 4.45 4.52 3.55
C GLN A 50 3.61 3.23 3.45
N ALA A 51 3.05 2.76 4.57
CA ALA A 51 2.17 1.60 4.59
C ALA A 51 0.89 1.83 3.77
N GLN A 52 0.25 3.00 3.92
CA GLN A 52 -0.92 3.40 3.12
C GLN A 52 -0.60 3.49 1.62
N ASN A 53 0.56 4.06 1.26
CA ASN A 53 0.99 4.09 -0.14
C ASN A 53 1.19 2.68 -0.70
N LEU A 54 1.85 1.77 0.03
CA LEU A 54 1.98 0.39 -0.42
C LEU A 54 0.64 -0.35 -0.49
N LEU A 55 -0.30 -0.05 0.42
CA LEU A 55 -1.65 -0.61 0.39
C LEU A 55 -2.40 -0.16 -0.87
N GLY A 56 -2.24 1.12 -1.24
CA GLY A 56 -2.74 1.63 -2.50
C GLY A 56 -2.15 0.92 -3.71
N VAL A 57 -0.83 0.69 -3.73
CA VAL A 57 -0.16 -0.08 -4.81
C VAL A 57 -0.71 -1.50 -4.88
N ALA A 58 -0.96 -2.13 -3.74
CA ALA A 58 -1.51 -3.49 -3.67
C ALA A 58 -2.92 -3.54 -4.27
N TYR A 59 -3.81 -2.62 -3.88
CA TYR A 59 -5.14 -2.49 -4.47
C TYR A 59 -5.09 -2.17 -5.96
N TYR A 60 -4.19 -1.28 -6.39
CA TYR A 60 -4.03 -0.92 -7.80
C TYR A 60 -3.65 -2.14 -8.64
N LYS A 61 -2.66 -2.91 -8.20
CA LYS A 61 -2.25 -4.16 -8.87
C LYS A 61 -3.34 -5.24 -8.84
N ASN A 62 -4.28 -5.15 -7.89
CA ASN A 62 -5.43 -6.03 -7.82
C ASN A 62 -6.65 -5.55 -8.64
N GLY A 63 -6.52 -4.42 -9.36
CA GLY A 63 -7.62 -3.83 -10.14
C GLY A 63 -8.65 -3.06 -9.28
N GLU A 64 -8.42 -2.93 -7.98
CA GLU A 64 -9.31 -2.27 -7.02
C GLU A 64 -9.05 -0.75 -6.98
N TYR A 65 -9.11 -0.10 -8.14
CA TYR A 65 -8.61 1.28 -8.32
C TYR A 65 -9.26 2.31 -7.38
N ARG A 66 -10.54 2.17 -7.05
CA ARG A 66 -11.22 3.07 -6.10
C ARG A 66 -10.64 2.95 -4.69
N ARG A 67 -10.35 1.73 -4.23
CA ARG A 67 -9.70 1.50 -2.93
C ARG A 67 -8.26 1.98 -2.94
N ALA A 68 -7.56 1.79 -4.06
CA ALA A 68 -6.22 2.30 -4.26
C ALA A 68 -6.16 3.83 -4.07
N MET A 69 -7.06 4.58 -4.72
CA MET A 69 -7.15 6.04 -4.57
C MET A 69 -7.37 6.48 -3.12
N GLY A 70 -8.22 5.77 -2.37
CA GLY A 70 -8.46 6.08 -0.95
C GLY A 70 -7.23 5.84 -0.07
N ALA A 71 -6.49 4.77 -0.32
CA ALA A 71 -5.24 4.49 0.41
C ALA A 71 -4.15 5.53 0.07
N PHE A 72 -4.02 5.94 -1.20
CA PHE A 72 -3.10 7.01 -1.58
C PHE A 72 -3.49 8.36 -0.97
N ASP A 73 -4.77 8.67 -0.89
CA ASP A 73 -5.26 9.89 -0.22
C ASP A 73 -4.88 9.89 1.27
N ALA A 74 -5.09 8.77 1.96
CA ALA A 74 -4.67 8.62 3.35
C ALA A 74 -3.14 8.79 3.51
N ALA A 75 -2.35 8.23 2.58
CA ALA A 75 -0.89 8.42 2.59
C ALA A 75 -0.49 9.89 2.45
N ILE A 76 -1.16 10.63 1.55
CA ILE A 76 -0.94 12.07 1.32
C ILE A 76 -1.33 12.91 2.55
N GLN A 77 -2.43 12.57 3.23
CA GLN A 77 -2.84 13.26 4.45
C GLN A 77 -1.83 13.08 5.60
N LEU A 78 -1.21 11.91 5.68
CA LEU A 78 -0.21 11.57 6.70
C LEU A 78 1.16 12.17 6.40
N ASP A 79 1.59 12.13 5.14
CA ASP A 79 2.83 12.76 4.65
C ASP A 79 2.58 13.47 3.32
N PRO A 80 2.26 14.78 3.35
CA PRO A 80 2.09 15.59 2.14
C PRO A 80 3.36 15.69 1.27
N GLY A 81 4.53 15.30 1.80
CA GLY A 81 5.79 15.26 1.07
C GLY A 81 6.00 13.97 0.27
N LEU A 82 5.13 12.96 0.43
CA LEU A 82 5.28 11.65 -0.20
C LEU A 82 4.85 11.68 -1.67
N ARG A 83 5.78 12.12 -2.54
CA ARG A 83 5.56 12.29 -3.99
C ARG A 83 5.00 11.03 -4.67
N ASP A 84 5.51 9.87 -4.30
CA ASP A 84 5.08 8.58 -4.86
C ASP A 84 3.56 8.37 -4.69
N ALA A 85 2.98 8.82 -3.57
CA ALA A 85 1.54 8.66 -3.33
C ALA A 85 0.69 9.48 -4.31
N TYR A 86 1.13 10.69 -4.65
CA TYR A 86 0.45 11.52 -5.66
C TYR A 86 0.52 10.92 -7.06
N ASP A 87 1.70 10.44 -7.46
CA ASP A 87 1.89 9.82 -8.78
C ASP A 87 1.07 8.53 -8.90
N ASN A 88 1.06 7.71 -7.84
CA ASN A 88 0.25 6.50 -7.80
C ASN A 88 -1.27 6.80 -7.78
N GLN A 89 -1.71 7.84 -7.07
CA GLN A 89 -3.12 8.25 -7.05
C GLN A 89 -3.60 8.66 -8.44
N ARG A 90 -2.78 9.40 -9.19
CA ARG A 90 -3.06 9.78 -10.59
C ARG A 90 -3.16 8.56 -11.49
N ALA A 91 -2.24 7.61 -11.36
CA ALA A 91 -2.29 6.36 -12.12
C ALA A 91 -3.57 5.57 -11.81
N ALA A 92 -3.97 5.47 -10.54
CA ALA A 92 -5.20 4.81 -10.12
C ALA A 92 -6.45 5.50 -10.66
N ALA A 93 -6.50 6.84 -10.63
CA ALA A 93 -7.62 7.60 -11.20
C ALA A 93 -7.77 7.35 -12.70
N ASN A 94 -6.68 7.42 -13.46
CA ASN A 94 -6.68 7.14 -14.89
C ASN A 94 -7.15 5.72 -15.22
N ALA A 95 -6.69 4.73 -14.45
CA ALA A 95 -7.11 3.33 -14.62
C ALA A 95 -8.60 3.13 -14.27
N TYR A 96 -9.08 3.79 -13.22
CA TYR A 96 -10.48 3.76 -12.83
C TYR A 96 -11.38 4.36 -13.92
N GLU A 97 -11.03 5.53 -14.46
CA GLU A 97 -11.77 6.19 -15.53
C GLU A 97 -11.76 5.39 -16.84
N SER A 98 -10.62 4.78 -17.17
CA SER A 98 -10.49 3.97 -18.40
C SER A 98 -11.37 2.72 -18.37
N GLY A 99 -11.57 2.11 -17.19
CA GLY A 99 -12.44 0.95 -17.03
C GLY A 99 -13.94 1.27 -17.01
N LEU A 100 -14.33 2.55 -16.98
CA LEU A 100 -15.72 2.99 -17.07
C LEU A 100 -16.18 3.31 -18.50
N ARG A 101 -15.24 3.33 -19.46
CA ARG A 101 -15.51 3.56 -20.89
C ARG A 101 -15.78 2.26 -21.63
#